data_AF-A0A820N9Y6-F1
#
_entry.id   AF-A0A820N9Y6-F1
#
_cell.length_a   1.000
_cell.length_b   1.000
_cell.length_c   1.000
_cell.angle_alpha   90.00
_cell.angle_beta   90.00
_cell.angle_gamma   90.00
#
_symmetry.space_group_name_H-M   'P 1'
#
loop_
_entity.id
_entity.type
_entity.pdbx_description
1 polymer ?
#
loop_
_entity_poly.entity_id
_entity_poly.type
_entity_poly.pdbx_seq_one_letter_code
_entity_poly.pdbx_strand_id
1 'polypeptide(L)'
;MTQNIVYSKIINPTDPGTLQSAILAANQQERLDSVTIAPGTYRIPFNDHPNANLLFTNLRNFVINANDVTLVMLDNRKRGMVFYGCYNVTVRDALTIRNDIIPFSQGHSESINQRSFVTNIDDGYPRTLDNSTYFPVATAYYVFDRNTRQLKDKSYDYYSTGISRIDHRRFEVMFNDNLGGSVAIGDLVSMRGKGDFGIISEICELMNFIDVHLEFAGLFAWFETEGKGNNRYERISARPGPKPIGATTEPLMSSNADGFHSASVHRGPTILNSFFTRMADDGIAINGEYQFIRQVNGKIVICMKLNTNLNGNIFPNDIISNINHTGSGYVLRGNFILNHRARGILVKALDGLIESNKIDGSSMAGIVMQPELWWGE
;
A
#
# COMPACT_ATOMS: atom_id res chain seq x y z
N MET A 1 -3.63 -23.49 -38.55
CA MET A 1 -3.98 -22.75 -37.31
C MET A 1 -4.27 -23.78 -36.23
N THR A 2 -3.29 -24.11 -35.42
CA THR A 2 -3.49 -24.92 -34.21
C THR A 2 -4.21 -24.04 -33.19
N GLN A 3 -5.46 -24.36 -32.85
CA GLN A 3 -6.11 -23.77 -31.68
C GLN A 3 -5.29 -24.20 -30.45
N ASN A 4 -4.68 -23.23 -29.75
CA ASN A 4 -4.11 -23.49 -28.44
C ASN A 4 -5.26 -23.86 -27.50
N ILE A 5 -5.31 -25.11 -27.08
CA ILE A 5 -6.26 -25.59 -26.07
C ILE A 5 -5.85 -24.93 -24.75
N VAL A 6 -6.76 -24.14 -24.16
CA VAL A 6 -6.56 -23.52 -22.84
C VAL A 6 -7.11 -24.46 -21.77
N TYR A 7 -6.25 -24.93 -20.88
CA TYR A 7 -6.65 -25.77 -19.74
C TYR A 7 -7.06 -24.88 -18.57
N SER A 8 -8.31 -25.05 -18.08
CA SER A 8 -8.87 -24.20 -17.03
C SER A 8 -9.82 -24.96 -16.12
N LYS A 9 -10.03 -24.44 -14.90
CA LYS A 9 -11.05 -24.92 -13.96
C LYS A 9 -11.73 -23.78 -13.20
N ILE A 10 -12.93 -24.05 -12.69
CA ILE A 10 -13.60 -23.18 -11.72
C ILE A 10 -13.33 -23.73 -10.32
N ILE A 11 -12.97 -22.85 -9.38
CA ILE A 11 -12.85 -23.18 -7.95
C ILE A 11 -13.91 -22.42 -7.17
N ASN A 12 -14.62 -23.13 -6.30
CA ASN A 12 -15.56 -22.55 -5.35
C ASN A 12 -15.33 -23.20 -3.98
N PRO A 13 -14.26 -22.81 -3.27
CA PRO A 13 -13.90 -23.47 -2.03
C PRO A 13 -14.98 -23.22 -0.97
N THR A 14 -15.59 -24.29 -0.47
CA THR A 14 -16.52 -24.22 0.67
C THR A 14 -15.81 -23.79 1.96
N ASP A 15 -14.53 -24.16 2.08
CA ASP A 15 -13.59 -23.62 3.07
C ASP A 15 -12.65 -22.61 2.39
N PRO A 16 -12.83 -21.29 2.61
CA PRO A 16 -11.96 -20.24 2.07
C PRO A 16 -10.47 -20.42 2.39
N GLY A 17 -10.11 -21.15 3.45
CA GLY A 17 -8.71 -21.45 3.79
C GLY A 17 -7.99 -22.28 2.70
N THR A 18 -8.73 -22.97 1.85
CA THR A 18 -8.20 -23.80 0.75
C THR A 18 -7.97 -23.03 -0.55
N LEU A 19 -8.36 -21.75 -0.63
CA LEU A 19 -8.27 -20.96 -1.85
C LEU A 19 -6.83 -20.90 -2.39
N GLN A 20 -5.86 -20.61 -1.52
CA GLN A 20 -4.45 -20.49 -1.90
C GLN A 20 -3.91 -21.79 -2.49
N SER A 21 -4.11 -22.91 -1.78
CA SER A 21 -3.59 -24.22 -2.21
C SER A 21 -4.27 -24.69 -3.50
N ALA A 22 -5.57 -24.42 -3.68
CA ALA A 22 -6.29 -24.75 -4.90
C ALA A 22 -5.74 -24.02 -6.14
N ILE A 23 -5.40 -22.72 -6.01
CA ILE A 23 -4.78 -21.93 -7.07
C ILE A 23 -3.36 -22.42 -7.38
N LEU A 24 -2.56 -22.68 -6.36
CA LEU A 24 -1.19 -23.20 -6.54
C LEU A 24 -1.20 -24.59 -7.21
N ALA A 25 -2.08 -25.49 -6.77
CA ALA A 25 -2.23 -26.83 -7.36
C ALA A 25 -2.65 -26.76 -8.83
N ALA A 26 -3.56 -25.83 -9.18
CA ALA A 26 -4.00 -25.60 -10.56
C ALA A 26 -2.81 -25.35 -11.50
N ASN A 27 -1.89 -24.45 -11.12
CA ASN A 27 -0.74 -24.11 -11.96
C ASN A 27 0.39 -25.16 -11.90
N GLN A 28 0.72 -25.63 -10.70
CA GLN A 28 1.97 -26.38 -10.47
C GLN A 28 1.79 -27.89 -10.62
N GLN A 29 0.66 -28.43 -10.19
CA GLN A 29 0.38 -29.87 -10.16
C GLN A 29 -0.47 -30.28 -11.37
N GLU A 30 -1.56 -29.55 -11.61
CA GLU A 30 -2.51 -29.83 -12.69
C GLU A 30 -2.08 -29.23 -14.03
N ARG A 31 -1.08 -28.32 -14.01
CA ARG A 31 -0.53 -27.66 -15.21
C ARG A 31 -1.60 -26.96 -16.06
N LEU A 32 -2.58 -26.35 -15.39
CA LEU A 32 -3.59 -25.52 -16.02
C LEU A 32 -3.00 -24.16 -16.40
N ASP A 33 -3.57 -23.56 -17.44
CA ASP A 33 -3.25 -22.20 -17.90
C ASP A 33 -4.01 -21.14 -17.11
N SER A 34 -5.16 -21.51 -16.52
CA SER A 34 -5.96 -20.58 -15.75
C SER A 34 -6.85 -21.23 -14.69
N VAL A 35 -7.30 -20.41 -13.75
CA VAL A 35 -8.35 -20.74 -12.79
C VAL A 35 -9.35 -19.60 -12.71
N THR A 36 -10.62 -19.94 -12.53
CA THR A 36 -11.69 -18.99 -12.24
C THR A 36 -12.19 -19.22 -10.84
N ILE A 37 -12.11 -18.21 -9.98
CA ILE A 37 -12.73 -18.22 -8.67
C ILE A 37 -14.21 -17.91 -8.87
N ALA A 38 -15.09 -18.74 -8.30
CA ALA A 38 -16.53 -18.48 -8.37
C ALA A 38 -16.86 -17.14 -7.69
N PRO A 39 -17.86 -16.38 -8.19
CA PRO A 39 -18.28 -15.12 -7.57
C PRO A 39 -18.68 -15.31 -6.11
N GLY A 40 -18.33 -14.35 -5.26
CA GLY A 40 -18.69 -14.41 -3.84
C GLY A 40 -17.74 -13.68 -2.91
N THR A 41 -18.11 -13.66 -1.62
CA THR A 41 -17.26 -13.12 -0.55
C THR A 41 -16.60 -14.26 0.21
N TYR A 42 -15.27 -14.28 0.22
CA TYR A 42 -14.45 -15.28 0.89
C TYR A 42 -13.74 -14.65 2.08
N ARG A 43 -14.08 -15.10 3.29
CA ARG A 43 -13.41 -14.69 4.54
C ARG A 43 -12.17 -15.56 4.73
N ILE A 44 -10.99 -15.02 4.40
CA ILE A 44 -9.72 -15.74 4.45
C ILE A 44 -9.29 -15.91 5.92
N PRO A 45 -9.24 -17.14 6.45
CA PRO A 45 -8.99 -17.39 7.85
C PRO A 45 -7.54 -17.13 8.23
N PHE A 46 -7.28 -17.14 9.54
CA PHE A 46 -5.92 -17.16 10.08
C PHE A 46 -5.18 -18.40 9.56
N ASN A 47 -3.88 -18.23 9.32
CA ASN A 47 -2.98 -19.28 8.85
C ASN A 47 -1.65 -19.23 9.61
N ASP A 48 -0.80 -20.23 9.39
CA ASP A 48 0.51 -20.32 10.05
C ASP A 48 1.62 -19.53 9.34
N HIS A 49 1.36 -18.98 8.15
CA HIS A 49 2.37 -18.21 7.42
C HIS A 49 2.67 -16.89 8.17
N PRO A 50 3.93 -16.56 8.47
CA PRO A 50 4.24 -15.48 9.40
C PRO A 50 3.80 -14.10 8.90
N ASN A 51 3.84 -13.86 7.59
CA ASN A 51 3.74 -12.49 7.03
C ASN A 51 2.66 -12.31 5.96
N ALA A 52 1.85 -13.33 5.61
CA ALA A 52 0.89 -13.22 4.50
C ALA A 52 -0.40 -13.97 4.77
N ASN A 53 -1.55 -13.37 4.43
CA ASN A 53 -2.84 -14.04 4.42
C ASN A 53 -2.96 -14.99 3.21
N LEU A 54 -2.50 -14.55 2.03
CA LEU A 54 -2.37 -15.38 0.84
C LEU A 54 -0.97 -15.23 0.25
N LEU A 55 -0.26 -16.34 0.09
CA LEU A 55 1.06 -16.41 -0.53
C LEU A 55 1.02 -17.28 -1.80
N PHE A 56 1.36 -16.69 -2.93
CA PHE A 56 1.49 -17.34 -4.22
C PHE A 56 2.96 -17.32 -4.65
N THR A 57 3.62 -18.46 -4.61
CA THR A 57 5.03 -18.60 -4.98
C THR A 57 5.17 -19.25 -6.35
N ASN A 58 6.09 -18.72 -7.16
CA ASN A 58 6.53 -19.35 -8.41
C ASN A 58 5.40 -19.73 -9.38
N LEU A 59 4.31 -18.96 -9.43
CA LEU A 59 3.33 -19.10 -10.50
C LEU A 59 3.97 -18.70 -11.84
N ARG A 60 3.72 -19.48 -12.88
CA ARG A 60 4.29 -19.26 -14.22
C ARG A 60 3.21 -19.36 -15.29
N ASN A 61 3.12 -18.37 -16.17
CA ASN A 61 2.24 -18.37 -17.35
C ASN A 61 0.78 -18.71 -16.99
N PHE A 62 0.20 -17.97 -16.05
CA PHE A 62 -1.06 -18.36 -15.41
C PHE A 62 -2.05 -17.20 -15.29
N VAL A 63 -3.35 -17.50 -15.39
CA VAL A 63 -4.41 -16.50 -15.24
C VAL A 63 -5.33 -16.87 -14.07
N ILE A 64 -5.56 -15.91 -13.17
CA ILE A 64 -6.54 -15.98 -12.09
C ILE A 64 -7.68 -15.03 -12.45
N ASN A 65 -8.85 -15.58 -12.79
CA ASN A 65 -10.07 -14.83 -13.04
C ASN A 65 -10.89 -14.77 -11.75
N ALA A 66 -11.36 -13.59 -11.35
CA ALA A 66 -11.98 -13.37 -10.04
C ALA A 66 -13.23 -12.48 -10.12
N ASN A 67 -14.06 -12.68 -11.15
CA ASN A 67 -15.24 -11.86 -11.41
C ASN A 67 -16.19 -11.81 -10.20
N ASP A 68 -16.42 -10.60 -9.69
CA ASP A 68 -17.27 -10.34 -8.52
C ASP A 68 -16.84 -11.11 -7.26
N VAL A 69 -15.52 -11.23 -7.06
CA VAL A 69 -14.93 -11.85 -5.88
C VAL A 69 -14.49 -10.78 -4.88
N THR A 70 -14.88 -10.96 -3.61
CA THR A 70 -14.37 -10.16 -2.49
C THR A 70 -13.59 -11.06 -1.53
N LEU A 71 -12.31 -10.78 -1.31
CA LEU A 71 -11.48 -11.44 -0.32
C LEU A 71 -11.38 -10.58 0.95
N VAL A 72 -11.84 -11.11 2.07
CA VAL A 72 -11.80 -10.44 3.38
C VAL A 72 -10.78 -11.13 4.26
N MET A 73 -9.65 -10.48 4.51
CA MET A 73 -8.56 -11.00 5.33
C MET A 73 -8.91 -10.89 6.81
N LEU A 74 -8.95 -12.02 7.54
CA LEU A 74 -9.27 -11.99 8.97
C LEU A 74 -8.06 -11.63 9.85
N ASP A 75 -6.82 -11.81 9.35
CA ASP A 75 -5.59 -11.46 10.07
C ASP A 75 -4.95 -10.18 9.52
N ASN A 76 -5.30 -9.04 10.11
CA ASN A 76 -4.84 -7.71 9.68
C ASN A 76 -3.41 -7.38 10.11
N ARG A 77 -2.72 -8.32 10.78
CA ARG A 77 -1.30 -8.20 11.17
C ARG A 77 -0.35 -8.61 10.04
N LYS A 78 -0.88 -9.22 8.98
CA LYS A 78 -0.12 -9.79 7.87
C LYS A 78 -0.46 -9.07 6.56
N ARG A 79 0.41 -9.24 5.56
CA ARG A 79 0.18 -8.79 4.18
C ARG A 79 -1.09 -9.44 3.64
N GLY A 80 -1.81 -8.75 2.76
CA GLY A 80 -3.01 -9.29 2.12
C GLY A 80 -2.68 -10.42 1.15
N MET A 81 -2.25 -10.07 -0.06
CA MET A 81 -1.82 -11.02 -1.09
C MET A 81 -0.37 -10.79 -1.47
N VAL A 82 0.44 -11.85 -1.44
CA VAL A 82 1.85 -11.82 -1.80
C VAL A 82 2.10 -12.73 -2.99
N PHE A 83 2.59 -12.17 -4.08
CA PHE A 83 3.15 -12.90 -5.21
C PHE A 83 4.67 -12.87 -5.09
N TYR A 84 5.30 -14.03 -4.99
CA TYR A 84 6.74 -14.15 -4.81
C TYR A 84 7.35 -14.97 -5.94
N GLY A 85 8.30 -14.38 -6.67
CA GLY A 85 9.03 -15.09 -7.72
C GLY A 85 8.16 -15.48 -8.92
N CYS A 86 7.02 -14.82 -9.16
CA CYS A 86 6.06 -15.16 -10.21
C CYS A 86 6.50 -14.60 -11.58
N TYR A 87 6.12 -15.27 -12.68
CA TYR A 87 6.42 -14.81 -14.04
C TYR A 87 5.22 -14.96 -14.96
N ASN A 88 4.87 -13.89 -15.66
CA ASN A 88 3.78 -13.86 -16.63
C ASN A 88 2.46 -14.38 -16.03
N VAL A 89 2.03 -13.73 -14.94
CA VAL A 89 0.80 -14.07 -14.23
C VAL A 89 -0.18 -12.92 -14.32
N THR A 90 -1.44 -13.24 -14.65
CA THR A 90 -2.52 -12.26 -14.72
C THR A 90 -3.53 -12.51 -13.61
N VAL A 91 -3.88 -11.48 -12.85
CA VAL A 91 -5.02 -11.45 -11.93
C VAL A 91 -6.00 -10.43 -12.48
N ARG A 92 -7.23 -10.87 -12.75
CA ARG A 92 -8.21 -10.02 -13.43
C ARG A 92 -9.65 -10.30 -13.07
N ASP A 93 -10.50 -9.42 -13.59
CA ASP A 93 -11.96 -9.45 -13.53
C ASP A 93 -12.48 -9.08 -12.13
N ALA A 94 -12.58 -7.79 -11.80
CA ALA A 94 -13.31 -7.23 -10.65
C ALA A 94 -13.04 -7.86 -9.26
N LEU A 95 -11.78 -8.15 -8.95
CA LEU A 95 -11.38 -8.63 -7.62
C LEU A 95 -11.34 -7.47 -6.61
N THR A 96 -12.01 -7.62 -5.47
CA THR A 96 -11.89 -6.70 -4.32
C THR A 96 -11.18 -7.38 -3.16
N ILE A 97 -10.22 -6.70 -2.55
CA ILE A 97 -9.48 -7.18 -1.37
C ILE A 97 -9.60 -6.17 -0.24
N ARG A 98 -9.89 -6.66 0.97
CA ARG A 98 -9.90 -5.83 2.18
C ARG A 98 -9.60 -6.63 3.44
N ASN A 99 -9.28 -5.88 4.48
CA ASN A 99 -9.15 -6.39 5.84
C ASN A 99 -10.52 -6.49 6.54
N ASP A 100 -10.70 -7.43 7.46
CA ASP A 100 -11.96 -7.54 8.25
C ASP A 100 -12.06 -6.42 9.29
N ILE A 101 -10.91 -6.05 9.88
CA ILE A 101 -10.78 -4.91 10.78
C ILE A 101 -10.02 -3.83 10.05
N ILE A 102 -10.59 -2.64 9.99
CA ILE A 102 -9.94 -1.48 9.39
C ILE A 102 -8.64 -1.18 10.15
N PRO A 103 -7.49 -1.00 9.47
CA PRO A 103 -6.19 -0.83 10.11
C PRO A 103 -5.94 0.62 10.60
N PHE A 104 -7.00 1.39 10.80
CA PHE A 104 -6.99 2.74 11.34
C PHE A 104 -8.27 2.98 12.14
N SER A 105 -8.28 4.05 12.92
CA SER A 105 -9.50 4.53 13.56
C SER A 105 -9.81 5.96 13.14
N GLN A 106 -11.05 6.38 13.34
CA GLN A 106 -11.47 7.75 13.06
C GLN A 106 -12.50 8.25 14.07
N GLY A 107 -12.63 9.56 14.11
CA GLY A 107 -13.58 10.25 14.98
C GLY A 107 -13.59 11.74 14.69
N HIS A 108 -13.96 12.52 15.69
CA HIS A 108 -13.91 13.98 15.64
C HIS A 108 -13.25 14.57 16.89
N SER A 109 -12.64 15.74 16.74
CA SER A 109 -12.09 16.50 17.86
C SER A 109 -13.23 17.11 18.69
N GLU A 110 -13.21 16.94 20.01
CA GLU A 110 -14.18 17.54 20.94
C GLU A 110 -13.62 18.76 21.67
N SER A 111 -12.32 18.76 21.94
CA SER A 111 -11.60 19.88 22.54
C SER A 111 -10.21 19.97 21.94
N ILE A 112 -9.65 21.17 21.86
CA ILE A 112 -8.31 21.41 21.32
C ILE A 112 -7.57 22.36 22.25
N ASN A 113 -6.36 21.98 22.58
CA ASN A 113 -5.33 22.84 23.17
C ASN A 113 -4.20 23.01 22.15
N GLN A 114 -3.16 23.77 22.52
CA GLN A 114 -2.04 24.05 21.63
C GLN A 114 -1.36 22.77 21.08
N ARG A 115 -1.26 21.71 21.89
CA ARG A 115 -0.56 20.44 21.57
C ARG A 115 -1.35 19.20 21.93
N SER A 116 -2.66 19.32 22.14
CA SER A 116 -3.50 18.17 22.45
C SER A 116 -4.92 18.35 21.95
N PHE A 117 -5.61 17.25 21.73
CA PHE A 117 -7.05 17.26 21.59
C PHE A 117 -7.67 16.05 22.29
N VAL A 118 -8.95 16.17 22.65
CA VAL A 118 -9.79 15.02 22.93
C VAL A 118 -10.46 14.58 21.64
N THR A 119 -10.31 13.31 21.28
CA THR A 119 -11.03 12.71 20.14
C THR A 119 -12.12 11.77 20.64
N ASN A 120 -13.28 11.84 19.99
CA ASN A 120 -14.37 10.90 20.19
C ASN A 120 -14.47 10.00 18.95
N ILE A 121 -14.23 8.71 19.17
CA ILE A 121 -14.19 7.70 18.11
C ILE A 121 -15.58 7.38 17.60
N ASP A 122 -15.72 7.33 16.28
CA ASP A 122 -16.97 7.00 15.59
C ASP A 122 -17.43 5.58 15.96
N ASP A 123 -18.74 5.33 15.86
CA ASP A 123 -19.28 3.98 16.00
C ASP A 123 -18.75 3.06 14.89
N GLY A 124 -18.56 1.77 15.21
CA GLY A 124 -18.00 0.77 14.28
C GLY A 124 -16.49 0.83 14.03
N TYR A 125 -15.79 1.92 14.41
CA TYR A 125 -14.33 2.02 14.26
C TYR A 125 -13.58 1.47 15.47
N PRO A 126 -12.32 0.99 15.31
CA PRO A 126 -11.52 0.46 16.41
C PRO A 126 -11.33 1.47 17.55
N ARG A 127 -11.61 1.07 18.79
CA ARG A 127 -11.49 1.91 20.01
C ARG A 127 -10.34 1.44 20.91
N THR A 128 -9.33 0.83 20.32
CA THR A 128 -8.20 0.19 21.03
C THR A 128 -6.91 0.98 20.85
N LEU A 129 -7.00 2.31 20.81
CA LEU A 129 -5.89 3.21 20.49
C LEU A 129 -4.75 3.16 21.52
N ASP A 130 -5.07 2.80 22.75
CA ASP A 130 -4.17 2.56 23.88
C ASP A 130 -3.63 1.11 23.92
N ASN A 131 -4.01 0.26 22.96
CA ASN A 131 -3.53 -1.11 22.85
C ASN A 131 -2.41 -1.21 21.81
N SER A 132 -1.18 -1.42 22.30
CA SER A 132 0.03 -1.49 21.48
C SER A 132 0.07 -2.66 20.49
N THR A 133 -0.82 -3.65 20.62
CA THR A 133 -0.99 -4.72 19.60
C THR A 133 -1.60 -4.18 18.31
N TYR A 134 -2.50 -3.20 18.40
CA TYR A 134 -3.27 -2.71 17.25
C TYR A 134 -2.90 -1.29 16.82
N PHE A 135 -2.39 -0.46 17.74
CA PHE A 135 -1.98 0.91 17.45
C PHE A 135 -0.55 1.14 17.96
N PRO A 136 0.32 1.84 17.23
CA PRO A 136 1.62 2.26 17.76
C PRO A 136 1.44 3.23 18.93
N VAL A 137 2.35 3.19 19.92
CA VAL A 137 2.33 4.12 21.07
C VAL A 137 2.45 5.58 20.62
N ALA A 138 3.22 5.82 19.56
CA ALA A 138 3.34 7.09 18.86
C ALA A 138 3.02 6.87 17.38
N THR A 139 2.03 7.58 16.84
CA THR A 139 1.57 7.41 15.46
C THR A 139 1.10 8.74 14.86
N ALA A 140 0.91 8.76 13.55
CA ALA A 140 0.43 9.92 12.81
C ALA A 140 -1.10 10.06 12.91
N TYR A 141 -1.55 11.29 13.11
CA TYR A 141 -2.94 11.72 13.04
C TYR A 141 -3.12 12.69 11.88
N TYR A 142 -4.24 12.55 11.19
CA TYR A 142 -4.61 13.34 10.02
C TYR A 142 -5.93 14.05 10.31
N VAL A 143 -5.97 15.36 10.05
CA VAL A 143 -7.13 16.21 10.30
C VAL A 143 -7.86 16.49 8.98
N PHE A 144 -9.19 16.37 9.02
CA PHE A 144 -10.06 16.56 7.87
C PHE A 144 -11.09 17.65 8.19
N ASP A 145 -11.46 18.41 7.17
CA ASP A 145 -12.58 19.34 7.28
C ASP A 145 -13.88 18.57 7.54
N ARG A 146 -14.67 19.04 8.50
CA ARG A 146 -15.88 18.35 8.93
C ARG A 146 -16.99 18.28 7.88
N ASN A 147 -17.01 19.25 6.96
CA ASN A 147 -18.06 19.40 5.97
C ASN A 147 -17.65 18.72 4.66
N THR A 148 -16.46 19.03 4.15
CA THR A 148 -15.98 18.48 2.88
C THR A 148 -15.42 17.07 3.03
N ARG A 149 -15.02 16.67 4.25
CA ARG A 149 -14.36 15.40 4.56
C ARG A 149 -13.06 15.19 3.78
N GLN A 150 -12.46 16.27 3.29
CA GLN A 150 -11.12 16.30 2.69
C GLN A 150 -10.09 16.59 3.75
N LEU A 151 -8.84 16.20 3.50
CA LEU A 151 -7.72 16.60 4.36
C LEU A 151 -7.71 18.11 4.50
N LYS A 152 -7.50 18.59 5.71
CA LYS A 152 -7.61 20.01 6.01
C LYS A 152 -6.39 20.74 5.46
N ASP A 153 -6.62 21.84 4.75
CA ASP A 153 -5.53 22.70 4.26
C ASP A 153 -4.66 23.18 5.43
N LYS A 154 -3.34 23.22 5.20
CA LYS A 154 -2.34 23.62 6.22
C LYS A 154 -2.42 22.75 7.49
N SER A 155 -2.80 21.49 7.34
CA SER A 155 -2.56 20.45 8.33
C SER A 155 -1.34 19.60 7.94
N TYR A 156 -0.74 18.94 8.92
CA TYR A 156 0.46 18.12 8.75
C TYR A 156 0.23 16.74 9.37
N ASP A 157 1.25 15.89 9.29
CA ASP A 157 1.26 14.65 10.07
C ASP A 157 1.46 15.03 11.54
N TYR A 158 0.40 14.91 12.33
CA TYR A 158 0.50 15.18 13.77
C TYR A 158 0.94 13.90 14.47
N TYR A 159 2.21 13.83 14.82
CA TYR A 159 2.76 12.68 15.54
C TYR A 159 2.44 12.76 17.03
N SER A 160 1.75 11.75 17.53
CA SER A 160 1.39 11.67 18.94
C SER A 160 2.59 11.34 19.82
N THR A 161 2.65 11.92 21.01
CA THR A 161 3.62 11.62 22.07
C THR A 161 3.04 10.79 23.20
N GLY A 162 1.71 10.73 23.27
CA GLY A 162 1.00 9.96 24.28
C GLY A 162 -0.50 9.95 24.01
N ILE A 163 -1.15 8.93 24.56
CA ILE A 163 -2.59 8.77 24.54
C ILE A 163 -3.09 8.33 25.92
N SER A 164 -4.16 8.95 26.37
CA SER A 164 -4.84 8.61 27.62
C SER A 164 -6.31 8.31 27.33
N ARG A 165 -6.76 7.12 27.73
CA ARG A 165 -8.19 6.77 27.65
C ARG A 165 -8.97 7.58 28.68
N ILE A 166 -10.01 8.28 28.24
CA ILE A 166 -10.96 8.98 29.11
C ILE A 166 -12.14 8.05 29.40
N ASP A 167 -12.71 7.45 28.35
CA ASP A 167 -13.77 6.44 28.47
C ASP A 167 -13.79 5.47 27.27
N HIS A 168 -14.93 4.80 27.04
CA HIS A 168 -15.10 3.85 25.94
C HIS A 168 -14.88 4.43 24.53
N ARG A 169 -15.11 5.73 24.31
CA ARG A 169 -15.00 6.40 23.01
C ARG A 169 -14.02 7.56 23.01
N ARG A 170 -13.77 8.17 24.16
CA ARG A 170 -12.96 9.39 24.24
C ARG A 170 -11.52 9.11 24.66
N PHE A 171 -10.59 9.75 23.95
CA PHE A 171 -9.16 9.69 24.21
C PHE A 171 -8.57 11.10 24.17
N GLU A 172 -7.73 11.42 25.15
CA GLU A 172 -6.85 12.57 25.07
C GLU A 172 -5.57 12.17 24.33
N VAL A 173 -5.23 12.93 23.28
CA VAL A 173 -4.04 12.70 22.46
C VAL A 173 -3.12 13.91 22.59
N MET A 174 -1.85 13.65 22.90
CA MET A 174 -0.79 14.66 22.98
C MET A 174 0.10 14.60 21.74
N PHE A 175 0.59 15.74 21.26
CA PHE A 175 1.40 15.86 20.05
C PHE A 175 2.79 16.47 20.31
N ASN A 176 3.75 16.12 19.45
CA ASN A 176 5.08 16.73 19.45
C ASN A 176 5.00 18.24 19.19
N ASP A 177 4.26 18.60 18.15
CA ASP A 177 4.17 19.94 17.61
C ASP A 177 2.86 20.63 17.95
N ASN A 178 2.84 21.95 17.78
CA ASN A 178 1.61 22.72 17.91
C ASN A 178 0.65 22.34 16.77
N LEU A 179 -0.63 22.12 17.09
CA LEU A 179 -1.65 21.76 16.09
C LEU A 179 -1.86 22.86 15.03
N GLY A 180 -1.52 24.12 15.37
CA GLY A 180 -1.69 25.27 14.50
C GLY A 180 -3.12 25.81 14.50
N GLY A 181 -3.32 27.01 13.94
CA GLY A 181 -4.62 27.69 13.96
C GLY A 181 -5.67 27.16 12.99
N SER A 182 -5.30 26.22 12.10
CA SER A 182 -6.21 25.60 11.14
C SER A 182 -7.08 24.51 11.77
N VAL A 183 -6.62 23.83 12.83
CA VAL A 183 -7.38 22.75 13.50
C VAL A 183 -8.44 23.34 14.42
N ALA A 184 -9.68 22.86 14.32
CA ALA A 184 -10.84 23.37 15.03
C ALA A 184 -11.70 22.26 15.65
N ILE A 185 -12.38 22.56 16.77
CA ILE A 185 -13.24 21.61 17.49
C ILE A 185 -14.35 21.13 16.57
N GLY A 186 -14.49 19.82 16.39
CA GLY A 186 -15.45 19.16 15.51
C GLY A 186 -14.87 18.79 14.14
N ASP A 187 -13.58 19.08 13.90
CA ASP A 187 -12.88 18.53 12.74
C ASP A 187 -12.81 17.01 12.85
N LEU A 188 -12.84 16.37 11.69
CA LEU A 188 -12.73 14.92 11.61
C LEU A 188 -11.25 14.53 11.73
N VAL A 189 -10.99 13.39 12.36
CA VAL A 189 -9.64 12.93 12.63
C VAL A 189 -9.53 11.46 12.25
N SER A 190 -8.48 11.10 11.52
CA SER A 190 -8.08 9.70 11.30
C SER A 190 -6.72 9.45 11.95
N MET A 191 -6.50 8.23 12.43
CA MET A 191 -5.23 7.84 13.05
C MET A 191 -4.71 6.51 12.53
N ARG A 192 -3.41 6.45 12.30
CA ARG A 192 -2.76 5.27 11.76
C ARG A 192 -2.66 4.16 12.81
N GLY A 193 -3.30 3.04 12.53
CA GLY A 193 -3.11 1.79 13.27
C GLY A 193 -1.99 0.93 12.69
N LYS A 194 -1.79 -0.23 13.30
CA LYS A 194 -0.89 -1.27 12.80
C LYS A 194 -1.58 -2.09 11.72
N GLY A 195 -0.77 -2.53 10.77
CA GLY A 195 -1.12 -3.50 9.75
C GLY A 195 -0.01 -3.55 8.71
N ASP A 196 -0.25 -4.27 7.63
CA ASP A 196 0.75 -4.56 6.61
C ASP A 196 0.26 -4.15 5.21
N PHE A 197 1.09 -4.42 4.20
CA PHE A 197 0.83 -4.10 2.80
C PHE A 197 -0.41 -4.84 2.26
N GLY A 198 -1.13 -4.21 1.33
CA GLY A 198 -2.30 -4.81 0.69
C GLY A 198 -1.92 -5.94 -0.28
N ILE A 199 -1.39 -5.58 -1.44
CA ILE A 199 -0.97 -6.52 -2.49
C ILE A 199 0.50 -6.29 -2.83
N ILE A 200 1.28 -7.38 -2.83
CA ILE A 200 2.71 -7.37 -3.11
C ILE A 200 3.06 -8.21 -4.32
N SER A 201 3.90 -7.66 -5.20
CA SER A 201 4.69 -8.41 -6.18
C SER A 201 6.18 -8.33 -5.84
N GLU A 202 6.73 -9.41 -5.31
CA GLU A 202 8.12 -9.50 -4.85
C GLU A 202 8.91 -10.43 -5.78
N ILE A 203 10.03 -9.95 -6.32
CA ILE A 203 10.90 -10.72 -7.23
C ILE A 203 10.11 -11.24 -8.46
N CYS A 204 9.14 -10.45 -8.93
CA CYS A 204 8.25 -10.84 -10.03
C CYS A 204 8.66 -10.23 -11.38
N GLU A 205 8.16 -10.81 -12.46
CA GLU A 205 8.34 -10.33 -13.83
C GLU A 205 7.05 -10.52 -14.64
N LEU A 206 6.63 -9.51 -15.41
CA LEU A 206 5.44 -9.60 -16.27
C LEU A 206 4.15 -9.95 -15.51
N MET A 207 3.97 -9.43 -14.30
CA MET A 207 2.68 -9.51 -13.61
C MET A 207 1.67 -8.58 -14.28
N ASN A 208 0.41 -8.99 -14.34
CA ASN A 208 -0.69 -8.17 -14.87
C ASN A 208 -1.84 -8.15 -13.86
N PHE A 209 -2.14 -7.00 -13.29
CA PHE A 209 -3.33 -6.78 -12.45
C PHE A 209 -4.29 -5.89 -13.22
N ILE A 210 -5.50 -6.39 -13.48
CA ILE A 210 -6.48 -5.73 -14.34
C ILE A 210 -7.84 -5.73 -13.63
N ASP A 211 -8.41 -4.57 -13.34
CA ASP A 211 -9.69 -4.46 -12.59
C ASP A 211 -9.61 -5.12 -11.20
N VAL A 212 -8.58 -4.75 -10.43
CA VAL A 212 -8.35 -5.25 -9.06
C VAL A 212 -8.34 -4.08 -8.09
N HIS A 213 -9.12 -4.18 -7.02
CA HIS A 213 -9.44 -3.08 -6.13
C HIS A 213 -9.06 -3.41 -4.70
N LEU A 214 -8.32 -2.52 -4.06
CA LEU A 214 -8.03 -2.58 -2.64
C LEU A 214 -8.90 -1.58 -1.87
N GLU A 215 -9.55 -2.10 -0.83
CA GLU A 215 -10.33 -1.36 0.14
C GLU A 215 -9.61 -1.41 1.49
N PHE A 216 -8.81 -0.36 1.78
CA PHE A 216 -7.95 -0.18 2.96
C PHE A 216 -6.80 -1.19 3.19
N ALA A 217 -5.61 -0.64 3.51
CA ALA A 217 -4.41 -1.38 3.94
C ALA A 217 -3.67 -0.70 5.10
N GLY A 218 -2.92 -1.48 5.87
CA GLY A 218 -2.19 -1.01 7.05
C GLY A 218 -0.84 -0.36 6.76
N LEU A 219 -0.34 -0.54 5.54
CA LEU A 219 0.83 0.12 4.95
C LEU A 219 0.49 0.56 3.52
N PHE A 220 1.37 0.31 2.54
CA PHE A 220 1.10 0.60 1.13
C PHE A 220 -0.05 -0.27 0.64
N ALA A 221 -0.92 0.33 -0.15
CA ALA A 221 -2.00 -0.40 -0.79
C ALA A 221 -1.45 -1.40 -1.83
N TRP A 222 -0.63 -0.90 -2.73
CA TRP A 222 0.07 -1.70 -3.73
C TRP A 222 1.57 -1.55 -3.54
N PHE A 223 2.30 -2.67 -3.57
CA PHE A 223 3.75 -2.66 -3.47
C PHE A 223 4.34 -3.62 -4.49
N GLU A 224 5.31 -3.16 -5.27
CA GLU A 224 6.22 -4.05 -5.99
C GLU A 224 7.65 -3.80 -5.55
N THR A 225 8.40 -4.90 -5.43
CA THR A 225 9.78 -4.81 -5.01
C THR A 225 10.63 -5.91 -5.60
N GLU A 226 11.88 -5.54 -5.91
CA GLU A 226 12.87 -6.42 -6.51
C GLU A 226 12.40 -7.10 -7.82
N GLY A 227 13.24 -7.98 -8.38
CA GLY A 227 12.90 -8.70 -9.60
C GLY A 227 12.92 -7.85 -10.86
N LYS A 228 12.77 -8.53 -12.01
CA LYS A 228 12.94 -7.88 -13.31
C LYS A 228 11.84 -6.86 -13.63
N GLY A 229 10.70 -6.91 -12.94
CA GLY A 229 9.60 -5.96 -13.08
C GLY A 229 8.96 -6.04 -14.47
N ASN A 230 8.67 -4.88 -15.06
CA ASN A 230 7.79 -4.73 -16.23
C ASN A 230 6.39 -5.30 -15.94
N ASN A 231 5.91 -5.03 -14.73
CA ASN A 231 4.58 -5.38 -14.28
C ASN A 231 3.58 -4.32 -14.76
N ARG A 232 2.35 -4.75 -15.01
CA ARG A 232 1.26 -3.92 -15.51
C ARG A 232 0.12 -3.89 -14.51
N TYR A 233 -0.33 -2.69 -14.20
CA TYR A 233 -1.43 -2.40 -13.29
C TYR A 233 -2.42 -1.52 -14.04
N GLU A 234 -3.57 -2.08 -14.42
CA GLU A 234 -4.58 -1.36 -15.20
C GLU A 234 -5.92 -1.37 -14.48
N ARG A 235 -6.53 -0.18 -14.37
CA ARG A 235 -7.81 0.00 -13.68
C ARG A 235 -7.79 -0.59 -12.26
N ILE A 236 -6.64 -0.50 -11.60
CA ILE A 236 -6.51 -0.87 -10.19
C ILE A 236 -6.97 0.28 -9.30
N SER A 237 -7.22 0.00 -8.03
CA SER A 237 -7.49 1.08 -7.08
C SER A 237 -6.95 0.86 -5.68
N ALA A 238 -6.71 1.98 -5.00
CA ALA A 238 -6.68 2.09 -3.54
C ALA A 238 -7.75 3.11 -3.14
N ARG A 239 -8.80 2.66 -2.46
CA ARG A 239 -9.94 3.51 -2.09
C ARG A 239 -10.50 3.11 -0.71
N PRO A 240 -11.26 4.00 -0.04
CA PRO A 240 -12.03 3.60 1.13
C PRO A 240 -12.96 2.43 0.78
N GLY A 241 -13.06 1.47 1.69
CA GLY A 241 -14.04 0.39 1.61
C GLY A 241 -15.40 0.78 2.19
N PRO A 242 -16.31 -0.19 2.38
CA PRO A 242 -17.59 0.08 3.00
C PRO A 242 -17.44 0.51 4.46
N LYS A 243 -18.50 1.13 5.00
CA LYS A 243 -18.65 1.35 6.43
C LYS A 243 -18.40 0.07 7.24
N PRO A 244 -17.62 0.13 8.33
CA PRO A 244 -17.59 -0.94 9.32
C PRO A 244 -18.98 -1.28 9.85
N ILE A 245 -19.14 -2.50 10.34
CA ILE A 245 -20.37 -2.91 11.03
C ILE A 245 -20.60 -1.98 12.23
N GLY A 246 -21.79 -1.38 12.29
CA GLY A 246 -22.17 -0.44 13.35
C GLY A 246 -21.74 1.01 13.12
N ALA A 247 -21.02 1.31 12.04
CA ALA A 247 -20.64 2.69 11.71
C ALA A 247 -21.75 3.45 10.99
N THR A 248 -21.89 4.73 11.31
CA THR A 248 -22.78 5.67 10.60
C THR A 248 -22.05 6.49 9.54
N THR A 249 -20.73 6.67 9.71
CA THR A 249 -19.84 7.43 8.84
C THR A 249 -19.04 6.52 7.90
N GLU A 250 -18.72 7.03 6.71
CA GLU A 250 -17.81 6.35 5.76
C GLU A 250 -16.35 6.42 6.24
N PRO A 251 -15.49 5.47 5.84
CA PRO A 251 -14.06 5.56 6.13
C PRO A 251 -13.44 6.82 5.53
N LEU A 252 -12.64 7.53 6.33
CA LEU A 252 -11.91 8.72 5.86
C LEU A 252 -10.74 8.36 4.96
N MET A 253 -10.15 7.17 5.15
CA MET A 253 -8.89 6.73 4.55
C MET A 253 -9.01 5.42 3.75
N SER A 254 -8.06 5.21 2.83
CA SER A 254 -7.91 4.03 1.97
C SER A 254 -6.64 3.24 2.22
N SER A 255 -5.69 3.78 2.98
CA SER A 255 -4.44 3.12 3.37
C SER A 255 -3.72 4.01 4.36
N ASN A 256 -2.91 3.39 5.20
CA ASN A 256 -2.10 4.09 6.20
C ASN A 256 -0.77 4.65 5.65
N ALA A 257 -0.45 4.35 4.40
CA ALA A 257 0.69 4.88 3.66
C ALA A 257 0.33 4.94 2.16
N ASP A 258 1.31 4.84 1.28
CA ASP A 258 1.22 5.04 -0.17
C ASP A 258 0.07 4.28 -0.85
N GLY A 259 -0.45 4.87 -1.93
CA GLY A 259 -1.40 4.22 -2.84
C GLY A 259 -0.73 3.14 -3.68
N PHE A 260 0.42 3.46 -4.27
CA PHE A 260 1.28 2.52 -4.99
C PHE A 260 2.74 2.83 -4.72
N HIS A 261 3.53 1.82 -4.36
CA HIS A 261 4.95 1.95 -4.13
C HIS A 261 5.71 0.93 -4.98
N SER A 262 6.77 1.36 -5.67
CA SER A 262 7.69 0.50 -6.42
C SER A 262 9.10 0.79 -5.95
N ALA A 263 9.75 -0.20 -5.34
CA ALA A 263 11.11 -0.07 -4.84
C ALA A 263 12.02 -1.15 -5.45
N SER A 264 13.22 -0.76 -5.89
CA SER A 264 14.27 -1.73 -6.27
C SER A 264 13.94 -2.71 -7.41
N VAL A 265 12.92 -2.43 -8.23
CA VAL A 265 12.59 -3.22 -9.42
C VAL A 265 13.47 -2.83 -10.61
N HIS A 266 13.79 -3.77 -11.50
CA HIS A 266 14.66 -3.44 -12.63
C HIS A 266 13.98 -2.55 -13.68
N ARG A 267 12.85 -3.03 -14.22
CA ARG A 267 12.01 -2.28 -15.17
C ARG A 267 10.76 -1.82 -14.45
N GLY A 268 10.48 -0.52 -14.50
CA GLY A 268 9.39 0.10 -13.77
C GLY A 268 8.00 -0.43 -14.17
N PRO A 269 6.98 -0.09 -13.36
CA PRO A 269 5.62 -0.50 -13.62
C PRO A 269 4.99 0.29 -14.76
N THR A 270 4.03 -0.32 -15.43
CA THR A 270 3.05 0.38 -16.26
C THR A 270 1.73 0.49 -15.49
N ILE A 271 1.40 1.68 -15.00
CA ILE A 271 0.18 1.97 -14.23
C ILE A 271 -0.76 2.81 -15.09
N LEU A 272 -1.90 2.22 -15.45
CA LEU A 272 -2.83 2.75 -16.45
C LEU A 272 -4.22 2.92 -15.86
N ASN A 273 -4.86 4.06 -16.12
CA ASN A 273 -6.29 4.28 -15.87
C ASN A 273 -6.73 3.89 -14.44
N SER A 274 -5.84 4.06 -13.47
CA SER A 274 -6.01 3.58 -12.09
C SER A 274 -6.44 4.71 -11.15
N PHE A 275 -7.05 4.35 -10.03
CA PHE A 275 -7.69 5.28 -9.11
C PHE A 275 -7.17 5.14 -7.68
N PHE A 276 -6.50 6.17 -7.18
CA PHE A 276 -5.96 6.22 -5.83
C PHE A 276 -6.55 7.43 -5.10
N THR A 277 -7.15 7.23 -3.94
CA THR A 277 -7.69 8.35 -3.16
C THR A 277 -7.67 8.08 -1.66
N ARG A 278 -7.50 9.14 -0.85
CA ARG A 278 -7.61 9.08 0.62
C ARG A 278 -6.57 8.19 1.30
N MET A 279 -5.37 8.12 0.74
CA MET A 279 -4.20 7.50 1.35
C MET A 279 -3.46 8.47 2.26
N ALA A 280 -2.68 7.92 3.20
CA ALA A 280 -1.93 8.68 4.21
C ALA A 280 -0.50 9.03 3.81
N ASP A 281 -0.04 8.52 2.66
CA ASP A 281 1.20 8.96 2.01
C ASP A 281 1.02 8.95 0.48
N ASP A 282 2.12 9.06 -0.25
CA ASP A 282 2.12 9.30 -1.69
C ASP A 282 1.13 8.51 -2.55
N GLY A 283 0.69 9.15 -3.64
CA GLY A 283 -0.17 8.48 -4.59
C GLY A 283 0.54 7.34 -5.31
N ILE A 284 1.64 7.67 -5.97
CA ILE A 284 2.52 6.71 -6.65
C ILE A 284 3.97 7.09 -6.36
N ALA A 285 4.72 6.17 -5.75
CA ALA A 285 6.16 6.30 -5.50
C ALA A 285 6.95 5.28 -6.32
N ILE A 286 7.95 5.74 -7.09
CA ILE A 286 8.88 4.89 -7.86
C ILE A 286 10.32 5.24 -7.46
N ASN A 287 11.03 4.30 -6.83
CA ASN A 287 12.38 4.53 -6.32
C ASN A 287 13.29 3.28 -6.40
N GLY A 288 14.57 3.53 -6.16
CA GLY A 288 15.56 2.51 -5.80
C GLY A 288 16.17 2.85 -4.44
N GLU A 289 17.28 2.22 -4.08
CA GLU A 289 17.99 2.56 -2.85
C GLU A 289 19.15 3.54 -3.12
N TYR A 290 19.33 4.51 -2.23
CA TYR A 290 20.58 5.25 -2.03
C TYR A 290 21.32 4.70 -0.82
N GLN A 291 22.62 4.46 -0.96
CA GLN A 291 23.47 3.92 0.08
C GLN A 291 24.70 4.80 0.31
N PHE A 292 25.07 4.98 1.58
CA PHE A 292 26.34 5.59 1.95
C PHE A 292 27.47 4.59 1.87
N ILE A 293 28.59 5.02 1.30
CA ILE A 293 29.83 4.25 1.27
C ILE A 293 30.51 4.33 2.63
N ARG A 294 30.68 3.18 3.29
CA ARG A 294 31.32 3.06 4.60
C ARG A 294 32.84 2.95 4.49
N GLN A 295 33.30 2.15 3.52
CA GLN A 295 34.72 1.86 3.35
C GLN A 295 35.03 1.55 1.88
N VAL A 296 36.23 1.95 1.45
CA VAL A 296 36.76 1.66 0.11
C VAL A 296 38.09 0.93 0.28
N ASN A 297 38.17 -0.30 -0.26
CA ASN A 297 39.34 -1.18 -0.22
C ASN A 297 39.79 -1.50 -1.65
N GLY A 298 40.55 -0.59 -2.26
CA GLY A 298 40.92 -0.69 -3.67
C GLY A 298 39.67 -0.61 -4.56
N LYS A 299 39.33 -1.69 -5.27
CA LYS A 299 38.12 -1.76 -6.12
C LYS A 299 36.87 -2.20 -5.37
N ILE A 300 36.99 -2.66 -4.13
CA ILE A 300 35.88 -3.16 -3.32
C ILE A 300 35.30 -1.99 -2.52
N VAL A 301 33.99 -1.79 -2.63
CA VAL A 301 33.26 -0.80 -1.84
C VAL A 301 32.32 -1.52 -0.88
N ILE A 302 32.39 -1.14 0.39
CA ILE A 302 31.51 -1.63 1.45
C ILE A 302 30.47 -0.54 1.72
N CYS A 303 29.23 -0.84 1.36
CA CYS A 303 28.05 -0.01 1.65
C CYS A 303 27.25 -0.64 2.80
N MET A 304 26.24 0.07 3.31
CA MET A 304 25.40 -0.44 4.41
C MET A 304 24.61 -1.71 4.08
N LYS A 305 24.47 -2.11 2.79
CA LYS A 305 23.72 -3.31 2.38
C LYS A 305 24.33 -4.12 1.23
N LEU A 306 25.47 -3.73 0.65
CA LEU A 306 26.09 -4.41 -0.51
C LEU A 306 27.64 -4.41 -0.45
N ASN A 307 28.23 -5.48 -0.99
CA ASN A 307 29.67 -5.59 -1.25
C ASN A 307 29.87 -5.82 -2.76
N THR A 308 30.28 -4.78 -3.50
CA THR A 308 30.45 -4.85 -4.97
C THR A 308 31.73 -4.13 -5.41
N ASN A 309 32.24 -4.51 -6.58
CA ASN A 309 33.40 -3.86 -7.19
C ASN A 309 32.95 -2.66 -8.03
N LEU A 310 33.57 -1.49 -7.83
CA LEU A 310 33.28 -0.28 -8.59
C LEU A 310 34.56 0.31 -9.17
N ASN A 311 34.43 1.01 -10.30
CA ASN A 311 35.51 1.73 -10.94
C ASN A 311 35.30 3.25 -10.77
N GLY A 312 36.34 3.98 -10.38
CA GLY A 312 36.31 5.44 -10.24
C GLY A 312 36.98 5.93 -8.97
N ASN A 313 37.10 7.26 -8.84
CA ASN A 313 37.51 7.90 -7.59
C ASN A 313 36.29 7.93 -6.65
N ILE A 314 36.26 7.00 -5.70
CA ILE A 314 35.15 6.78 -4.78
C ILE A 314 35.70 6.90 -3.36
N PHE A 315 34.99 7.62 -2.49
CA PHE A 315 35.42 7.92 -1.14
C PHE A 315 34.36 7.54 -0.09
N PRO A 316 34.76 7.27 1.16
CA PRO A 316 33.81 7.18 2.26
C PRO A 316 32.90 8.41 2.34
N ASN A 317 31.62 8.18 2.65
CA ASN A 317 30.52 9.16 2.66
C ASN A 317 29.96 9.58 1.30
N ASP A 318 30.51 9.09 0.18
CA ASP A 318 29.81 9.20 -1.10
C ASP A 318 28.47 8.45 -1.04
N ILE A 319 27.54 8.88 -1.89
CA ILE A 319 26.21 8.26 -2.04
C ILE A 319 26.20 7.50 -3.36
N ILE A 320 25.81 6.23 -3.30
CA ILE A 320 25.65 5.39 -4.47
C ILE A 320 24.23 4.86 -4.59
N SER A 321 23.74 4.74 -5.82
CA SER A 321 22.50 4.03 -6.13
C SER A 321 22.72 3.04 -7.27
N ASN A 322 22.00 1.92 -7.23
CA ASN A 322 21.98 0.97 -8.33
C ASN A 322 20.92 1.38 -9.34
N ILE A 323 21.33 2.09 -10.40
CA ILE A 323 20.42 2.59 -11.44
C ILE A 323 19.61 1.48 -12.13
N ASN A 324 20.13 0.25 -12.15
CA ASN A 324 19.43 -0.91 -12.72
C ASN A 324 18.30 -1.44 -11.83
N HIS A 325 18.10 -0.88 -10.63
CA HIS A 325 17.07 -1.25 -9.65
C HIS A 325 16.41 0.02 -9.10
N THR A 326 15.95 0.89 -9.99
CA THR A 326 15.22 2.12 -9.64
C THR A 326 13.80 2.11 -10.16
N GLY A 327 13.41 1.10 -10.93
CA GLY A 327 12.16 1.09 -11.69
C GLY A 327 12.21 1.98 -12.93
N SER A 328 13.35 2.03 -13.62
CA SER A 328 13.49 2.82 -14.85
C SER A 328 12.56 2.32 -15.96
N GLY A 329 12.09 3.23 -16.82
CA GLY A 329 11.15 2.91 -17.90
C GLY A 329 9.68 2.81 -17.48
N TYR A 330 9.33 3.31 -16.29
CA TYR A 330 7.95 3.31 -15.78
C TYR A 330 7.00 4.11 -16.70
N VAL A 331 5.72 3.73 -16.71
CA VAL A 331 4.66 4.44 -17.44
C VAL A 331 3.50 4.70 -16.50
N LEU A 332 3.23 5.98 -16.21
CA LEU A 332 2.09 6.43 -15.42
C LEU A 332 1.15 7.21 -16.34
N ARG A 333 0.04 6.60 -16.76
CA ARG A 333 -0.88 7.20 -17.73
C ARG A 333 -2.35 7.10 -17.31
N GLY A 334 -3.08 8.21 -17.42
CA GLY A 334 -4.54 8.20 -17.25
C GLY A 334 -5.00 7.97 -15.80
N ASN A 335 -4.10 8.11 -14.82
CA ASN A 335 -4.41 7.81 -13.42
C ASN A 335 -5.06 9.01 -12.71
N PHE A 336 -5.85 8.69 -11.69
CA PHE A 336 -6.48 9.67 -10.80
C PHE A 336 -5.90 9.51 -9.40
N ILE A 337 -5.31 10.57 -8.87
CA ILE A 337 -4.68 10.62 -7.55
C ILE A 337 -5.33 11.77 -6.79
N LEU A 338 -6.24 11.45 -5.86
CA LEU A 338 -7.18 12.41 -5.31
C LEU A 338 -7.20 12.46 -3.78
N ASN A 339 -7.31 13.67 -3.21
CA ASN A 339 -7.65 13.91 -1.80
C ASN A 339 -6.84 13.07 -0.81
N HIS A 340 -5.52 13.24 -0.80
CA HIS A 340 -4.62 12.41 -0.01
C HIS A 340 -3.47 13.22 0.57
N ARG A 341 -2.84 12.61 1.57
CA ARG A 341 -1.54 13.02 2.11
C ARG A 341 -0.54 12.07 1.47
N ALA A 342 0.62 12.41 0.90
CA ALA A 342 1.21 13.74 0.64
C ALA A 342 1.42 14.05 -0.83
N ARG A 343 2.47 13.50 -1.46
CA ARG A 343 2.85 13.86 -2.83
C ARG A 343 1.95 13.09 -3.78
N GLY A 344 1.58 13.68 -4.91
CA GLY A 344 0.81 12.95 -5.92
C GLY A 344 1.63 11.81 -6.52
N ILE A 345 2.73 12.17 -7.19
CA ILE A 345 3.68 11.25 -7.79
C ILE A 345 5.09 11.61 -7.29
N LEU A 346 5.81 10.65 -6.74
CA LEU A 346 7.20 10.76 -6.33
C LEU A 346 8.05 9.83 -7.18
N VAL A 347 9.00 10.36 -7.95
CA VAL A 347 9.85 9.51 -8.82
C VAL A 347 11.32 9.83 -8.68
N LYS A 348 12.11 8.76 -8.56
CA LYS A 348 13.56 8.76 -8.40
C LYS A 348 14.22 7.77 -9.37
N ALA A 349 13.60 7.61 -10.54
CA ALA A 349 13.93 6.61 -11.56
C ALA A 349 14.11 7.25 -12.94
N LEU A 350 14.79 6.56 -13.86
CA LEU A 350 15.14 7.09 -15.18
C LEU A 350 14.12 6.69 -16.25
N ASP A 351 14.12 7.41 -17.37
CA ASP A 351 13.44 7.06 -18.63
C ASP A 351 11.94 6.75 -18.53
N GLY A 352 11.24 7.33 -17.56
CA GLY A 352 9.80 7.12 -17.39
C GLY A 352 8.91 8.14 -18.09
N LEU A 353 7.63 7.79 -18.22
CA LEU A 353 6.59 8.59 -18.83
C LEU A 353 5.46 8.87 -17.84
N ILE A 354 5.19 10.16 -17.59
CA ILE A 354 4.04 10.62 -16.81
C ILE A 354 3.16 11.44 -17.74
N GLU A 355 1.97 10.95 -18.08
CA GLU A 355 1.08 11.68 -18.98
C GLU A 355 -0.41 11.48 -18.68
N SER A 356 -1.22 12.49 -18.95
CA SER A 356 -2.69 12.41 -18.80
C SER A 356 -3.19 11.97 -17.42
N ASN A 357 -2.42 12.23 -16.35
CA ASN A 357 -2.84 11.94 -14.98
C ASN A 357 -3.57 13.16 -14.38
N LYS A 358 -4.60 12.91 -13.56
CA LYS A 358 -5.23 13.93 -12.72
C LYS A 358 -4.71 13.79 -11.29
N ILE A 359 -4.08 14.85 -10.79
CA ILE A 359 -3.64 14.97 -9.40
C ILE A 359 -4.36 16.16 -8.79
N ASP A 360 -5.14 15.94 -7.73
CA ASP A 360 -6.03 16.95 -7.18
C ASP A 360 -6.28 16.69 -5.69
N GLY A 361 -6.12 17.70 -4.83
CA GLY A 361 -6.22 17.54 -3.39
C GLY A 361 -5.04 16.81 -2.73
N SER A 362 -3.85 16.86 -3.33
CA SER A 362 -2.59 16.50 -2.64
C SER A 362 -2.30 17.52 -1.54
N SER A 363 -2.00 17.07 -0.33
CA SER A 363 -1.59 17.98 0.75
C SER A 363 -0.16 18.52 0.61
N MET A 364 0.65 17.95 -0.29
CA MET A 364 1.98 18.43 -0.68
C MET A 364 2.07 18.59 -2.20
N ALA A 365 3.28 18.52 -2.77
CA ALA A 365 3.50 18.69 -4.20
C ALA A 365 2.78 17.63 -5.05
N GLY A 366 2.24 18.05 -6.20
CA GLY A 366 1.60 17.14 -7.14
C GLY A 366 2.57 16.12 -7.73
N ILE A 367 3.74 16.58 -8.20
CA ILE A 367 4.81 15.72 -8.70
C ILE A 367 6.13 16.15 -8.04
N VAL A 368 6.90 15.19 -7.55
CA VAL A 368 8.24 15.40 -7.00
C VAL A 368 9.21 14.48 -7.72
N MET A 369 10.31 15.08 -8.22
CA MET A 369 11.41 14.38 -8.87
C MET A 369 12.71 14.77 -8.19
N GLN A 370 13.01 14.16 -7.04
CA GLN A 370 14.24 14.42 -6.30
C GLN A 370 14.61 13.22 -5.40
N PRO A 371 15.90 12.99 -5.13
CA PRO A 371 16.34 12.05 -4.11
C PRO A 371 15.82 12.43 -2.72
N GLU A 372 15.49 11.46 -1.88
CA GLU A 372 15.21 11.70 -0.46
C GLU A 372 16.20 10.94 0.41
N LEU A 373 17.40 11.53 0.55
CA LEU A 373 18.55 10.90 1.23
C LEU A 373 18.28 10.51 2.69
N TRP A 374 17.32 11.16 3.35
CA TRP A 374 16.90 10.81 4.70
C TRP A 374 16.22 9.43 4.77
N TRP A 375 15.48 9.07 3.72
CA TRP A 375 14.81 7.78 3.58
C TRP A 375 15.71 6.71 2.96
N GLY A 376 16.85 7.11 2.38
CA GLY A 376 17.69 6.20 1.59
C GLY A 376 17.00 5.73 0.31
N GLU A 377 16.05 6.53 -0.19
CA GLU A 377 15.19 6.25 -1.33
C GLU A 377 15.28 7.32 -2.41
#